data_AF-A0A2J8IFR1-F1
#
_entry.id   AF-A0A2J8IFR1-F1
#
_cell.length_a   1.000
_cell.length_b   1.000
_cell.length_c   1.000
_cell.angle_alpha   90.00
_cell.angle_beta   90.00
_cell.angle_gamma   90.00
#
_symmetry.space_group_name_H-M   'P 1'
#
loop_
_entity.id
_entity.type
_entity.pdbx_description
1 polymer ?
#
loop_
_entity_poly.entity_id
_entity_poly.type
_entity_poly.pdbx_seq_one_letter_code
_entity_poly.pdbx_strand_id
1 'polypeptide(L)'
;IRKILAGGLIVVDSPGVGGLASAHTLATLTALPTADAMLLVSDASQEYTEPELRFLRQAMRITPNVVGILAKTDLYPEWRRVEEADRAYLTGVAPDIPLFPVSSDLRLEAARLRDSELNEESGFPALIAHLRDGIMGEAQRLQGRSVSQDVRGVTENLRLSLQSELEALENPGGTPRMVAQLELARAEADDLRKRSARWQITLNDGISDLIADMEYDLRNRLRQIQREAETAIDEGDPGPAWTDFSTWLEVSTAAAISDTFVLTSERAQQLAAEVAEHFAAEEVRLPVMHVSNSADVLNPVDAMPEMDPGRINPVQKVLIGMRGSYGGVLMFGLVTGIFGMALINPLSLSAGVLLGRKAYREDKEARLKRRQGEAKVLVRRQLDDVTFQVGKQLKDRLRLVQRSIRDHFTEIADEHHRSLADSVAAAQKAAETYALEKDARIRDIKAELKKVDALHRAAEAVAAEVSAAGTMAPAGGVR
;
A
#
# COMPACT_ATOMS: atom_id res chain seq x y z
N ILE A 1 12.16 11.63 -25.46
CA ILE A 1 12.18 10.68 -24.31
C ILE A 1 13.41 10.85 -23.41
N ARG A 2 14.67 10.77 -23.91
CA ARG A 2 15.89 10.86 -23.06
C ARG A 2 16.00 12.08 -22.11
N LYS A 3 15.50 13.27 -22.49
CA LYS A 3 15.52 14.46 -21.59
C LYS A 3 14.45 14.43 -20.49
N ILE A 4 13.35 13.70 -20.67
CA ILE A 4 12.24 13.63 -19.71
C ILE A 4 12.60 12.67 -18.57
N LEU A 5 13.26 11.56 -18.89
CA LEU A 5 13.73 10.58 -17.90
C LEU A 5 14.88 11.12 -17.04
N ALA A 6 15.63 12.11 -17.53
CA ALA A 6 16.73 12.74 -16.78
C ALA A 6 16.24 13.45 -15.49
N GLY A 7 14.95 13.77 -15.40
CA GLY A 7 14.35 14.38 -14.21
C GLY A 7 13.98 13.39 -13.09
N GLY A 8 14.33 12.11 -13.21
CA GLY A 8 13.99 11.08 -12.22
C GLY A 8 12.70 10.30 -12.52
N LEU A 9 12.06 10.54 -13.68
CA LEU A 9 10.89 9.79 -14.12
C LEU A 9 11.29 8.36 -14.51
N ILE A 10 10.65 7.37 -13.88
CA ILE A 10 10.76 5.95 -14.24
C ILE A 10 9.44 5.53 -14.87
N VAL A 11 9.50 4.92 -16.06
CA VAL A 11 8.32 4.42 -16.77
C VAL A 11 8.37 2.91 -16.79
N VAL A 12 7.31 2.27 -16.29
CA VAL A 12 7.12 0.82 -16.33
C VAL A 12 6.10 0.53 -17.42
N ASP A 13 6.54 -0.08 -18.51
CA ASP A 13 5.65 -0.54 -19.56
C ASP A 13 5.00 -1.86 -19.14
N SER A 14 3.68 -1.88 -19.09
CA SER A 14 2.90 -3.04 -18.68
C SER A 14 2.23 -3.69 -19.89
N PRO A 15 2.13 -5.03 -19.94
CA PRO A 15 1.41 -5.68 -21.02
C PRO A 15 -0.08 -5.29 -20.99
N GLY A 16 -0.71 -5.22 -22.18
CA GLY A 16 -2.06 -4.69 -22.35
C GLY A 16 -3.13 -5.41 -21.51
N VAL A 17 -4.02 -4.62 -20.91
CA VAL A 17 -5.19 -5.07 -20.18
C VAL A 17 -6.36 -5.26 -21.16
N GLY A 18 -6.95 -6.45 -21.24
CA GLY A 18 -8.10 -6.74 -22.13
C GLY A 18 -7.85 -7.75 -23.26
N GLY A 19 -6.63 -8.26 -23.42
CA GLY A 19 -6.36 -9.43 -24.27
C GLY A 19 -6.62 -10.77 -23.54
N LEU A 20 -6.83 -11.86 -24.29
CA LEU A 20 -7.09 -13.24 -23.83
C LEU A 20 -5.98 -13.88 -22.95
N ALA A 21 -5.03 -13.10 -22.42
CA ALA A 21 -3.88 -13.58 -21.67
C ALA A 21 -3.90 -13.07 -20.22
N SER A 22 -4.50 -13.88 -19.34
CA SER A 22 -4.57 -13.79 -17.87
C SER A 22 -3.34 -13.28 -17.11
N ALA A 23 -2.13 -13.54 -17.61
CA ALA A 23 -0.89 -13.19 -16.91
C ALA A 23 -0.57 -11.68 -16.93
N HIS A 24 -1.13 -10.93 -17.88
CA HIS A 24 -0.77 -9.54 -18.12
C HIS A 24 -1.44 -8.55 -17.15
N THR A 25 -2.70 -8.80 -16.76
CA THR A 25 -3.41 -7.99 -15.77
C THR A 25 -2.77 -8.11 -14.39
N LEU A 26 -2.31 -9.31 -14.01
CA LEU A 26 -1.60 -9.54 -12.75
C LEU A 26 -0.26 -8.82 -12.69
N ALA A 27 0.52 -8.84 -13.77
CA ALA A 27 1.78 -8.09 -13.84
C ALA A 27 1.56 -6.59 -13.60
N THR A 28 0.53 -6.02 -14.22
CA THR A 28 0.18 -4.60 -14.06
C THR A 28 -0.25 -4.28 -12.62
N LEU A 29 -1.18 -5.06 -12.06
CA LEU A 29 -1.65 -4.87 -10.67
C LEU A 29 -0.53 -5.03 -9.64
N THR A 30 0.48 -5.86 -9.91
CA THR A 30 1.65 -5.97 -9.03
C THR A 30 2.57 -4.75 -9.13
N ALA A 31 2.63 -4.03 -10.25
CA ALA A 31 3.49 -2.87 -10.40
C ALA A 31 2.89 -1.58 -9.79
N LEU A 32 1.56 -1.45 -9.80
CA LEU A 32 0.84 -0.25 -9.31
C LEU A 32 1.23 0.22 -7.90
N PRO A 33 1.42 -0.65 -6.89
CA PRO A 33 1.71 -0.21 -5.52
C PRO A 33 3.03 0.55 -5.35
N THR A 34 3.96 0.39 -6.30
CA THR A 34 5.24 1.11 -6.33
C THR A 34 5.22 2.31 -7.28
N ALA A 35 4.10 2.56 -7.94
CA ALA A 35 3.96 3.62 -8.92
C ALA A 35 3.31 4.85 -8.28
N ASP A 36 3.92 6.02 -8.48
CA ASP A 36 3.35 7.30 -8.03
C ASP A 36 2.13 7.73 -8.85
N ALA A 37 2.00 7.19 -10.08
CA ALA A 37 0.87 7.42 -10.96
C ALA A 37 0.68 6.26 -11.97
N MET A 38 -0.56 6.08 -12.42
CA MET A 38 -0.92 5.16 -13.51
C MET A 38 -1.34 5.95 -14.76
N LEU A 39 -0.80 5.57 -15.91
CA LEU A 39 -1.24 6.08 -17.22
C LEU A 39 -2.15 5.04 -17.88
N LEU A 40 -3.45 5.32 -17.94
CA LEU A 40 -4.42 4.46 -18.61
C LEU A 40 -4.50 4.86 -20.09
N VAL A 41 -3.89 4.05 -20.96
CA VAL A 41 -3.87 4.30 -22.40
C VAL A 41 -4.96 3.47 -23.08
N SER A 42 -5.90 4.13 -23.75
CA SER A 42 -6.84 3.51 -24.69
C SER A 42 -6.79 4.26 -26.03
N ASP A 43 -7.13 3.59 -27.13
CA ASP A 43 -7.08 4.25 -28.44
C ASP A 43 -8.43 4.87 -28.84
N ALA A 44 -8.38 5.85 -29.72
CA ALA A 44 -9.57 6.58 -30.18
C ALA A 44 -10.48 5.80 -31.14
N SER A 45 -10.35 4.47 -31.20
CA SER A 45 -11.18 3.64 -32.07
C SER A 45 -12.56 3.37 -31.50
N GLN A 46 -12.68 3.36 -30.18
CA GLN A 46 -13.92 3.08 -29.44
C GLN A 46 -13.87 3.70 -28.04
N GLU A 47 -15.04 3.83 -27.43
CA GLU A 47 -15.19 4.25 -26.03
C GLU A 47 -14.62 3.20 -25.06
N TYR A 48 -14.30 3.63 -23.83
CA TYR A 48 -13.85 2.71 -22.78
C TYR A 48 -14.79 1.51 -22.61
N THR A 49 -14.19 0.33 -22.63
CA THR A 49 -14.88 -0.93 -22.41
C THR A 49 -15.12 -1.18 -20.91
N GLU A 50 -16.15 -1.95 -20.57
CA GLU A 50 -16.41 -2.30 -19.17
C GLU A 50 -15.22 -3.00 -18.47
N PRO A 51 -14.43 -3.88 -19.13
CA PRO A 51 -13.19 -4.40 -18.55
C PRO A 51 -12.16 -3.31 -18.21
N GLU A 52 -11.97 -2.29 -19.06
CA GLU A 52 -11.05 -1.18 -18.80
C GLU A 52 -11.53 -0.33 -17.62
N LEU A 53 -12.82 0.01 -17.56
CA LEU A 53 -13.40 0.76 -16.44
C LEU A 53 -13.33 -0.02 -15.12
N ARG A 54 -13.53 -1.34 -15.16
CA ARG A 54 -13.37 -2.20 -13.98
C ARG A 54 -11.91 -2.23 -13.52
N PHE A 55 -10.97 -2.37 -14.45
CA PHE A 55 -9.53 -2.30 -14.14
C PHE A 55 -9.17 -0.95 -13.52
N LEU A 56 -9.67 0.15 -14.08
CA LEU A 56 -9.47 1.49 -13.53
C LEU A 56 -9.97 1.60 -12.09
N ARG A 57 -11.20 1.15 -11.79
CA ARG A 57 -11.76 1.16 -10.42
C ARG A 57 -10.90 0.35 -9.44
N GLN A 58 -10.32 -0.77 -9.89
CA GLN A 58 -9.42 -1.58 -9.07
C GLN A 58 -8.08 -0.88 -8.85
N ALA A 59 -7.48 -0.36 -9.91
CA ALA A 59 -6.21 0.36 -9.87
C ALA A 59 -6.27 1.60 -8.98
N MET A 60 -7.38 2.36 -9.01
CA MET A 60 -7.57 3.56 -8.19
C MET A 60 -7.62 3.29 -6.69
N ARG A 61 -7.94 2.07 -6.27
CA ARG A 61 -7.84 1.69 -4.85
C ARG A 61 -6.40 1.51 -4.38
N ILE A 62 -5.46 1.36 -5.32
CA ILE A 62 -4.04 1.16 -5.07
C ILE A 62 -3.27 2.47 -5.33
N THR A 63 -3.48 3.07 -6.49
CA THR A 63 -2.80 4.30 -6.95
C THR A 63 -3.87 5.34 -7.31
N PRO A 64 -4.12 6.34 -6.45
CA PRO A 64 -5.17 7.32 -6.68
C PRO A 64 -4.84 8.29 -7.83
N ASN A 65 -3.55 8.50 -8.12
CA ASN A 65 -3.08 9.34 -9.22
C ASN A 65 -3.20 8.59 -10.55
N VAL A 66 -4.32 8.76 -11.25
CA VAL A 66 -4.53 8.17 -12.57
C VAL A 66 -4.67 9.26 -13.62
N VAL A 67 -4.07 9.04 -14.78
CA VAL A 67 -4.16 9.91 -15.96
C VAL A 67 -4.68 9.08 -17.13
N GLY A 68 -5.79 9.50 -17.73
CA GLY A 68 -6.31 8.93 -18.97
C GLY A 68 -5.55 9.47 -20.19
N ILE A 69 -5.25 8.59 -21.14
CA ILE A 69 -4.60 8.92 -22.39
C ILE A 69 -5.42 8.31 -23.52
N LEU A 70 -5.94 9.16 -24.42
CA LEU A 70 -6.63 8.76 -25.63
C LEU A 70 -5.66 8.81 -26.80
N ALA A 71 -5.15 7.66 -27.22
CA ALA A 71 -4.11 7.53 -28.24
C ALA A 71 -4.68 7.45 -29.67
N LYS A 72 -3.80 7.64 -30.66
CA LYS A 72 -4.09 7.48 -32.12
C LYS A 72 -5.13 8.48 -32.65
N THR A 73 -5.13 9.71 -32.14
CA THR A 73 -6.06 10.77 -32.61
C THR A 73 -5.84 11.18 -34.07
N ASP A 74 -4.66 10.88 -34.62
CA ASP A 74 -4.32 11.04 -36.04
C ASP A 74 -5.05 10.06 -36.96
N LEU A 75 -5.41 8.88 -36.46
CA LEU A 75 -5.99 7.79 -37.26
C LEU A 75 -7.52 7.85 -37.33
N TYR A 76 -8.18 8.39 -36.29
CA TYR A 76 -9.64 8.33 -36.13
C TYR A 76 -10.27 9.72 -36.20
N PRO A 77 -10.91 10.12 -37.31
CA PRO A 77 -11.45 11.48 -37.48
C PRO A 77 -12.50 11.89 -36.41
N GLU A 78 -13.24 10.93 -35.89
CA GLU A 78 -14.29 11.14 -34.87
C GLU A 78 -13.77 11.02 -33.42
N TRP A 79 -12.45 11.05 -33.20
CA TRP A 79 -11.84 10.88 -31.87
C TRP A 79 -12.39 11.83 -30.80
N ARG A 80 -12.85 13.03 -31.18
CA ARG A 80 -13.45 14.00 -30.24
C ARG A 80 -14.75 13.52 -29.62
N ARG A 81 -15.52 12.71 -30.36
CA ARG A 81 -16.75 12.10 -29.84
C ARG A 81 -16.42 11.02 -28.82
N VAL A 82 -15.40 10.21 -29.10
CA VAL A 82 -14.88 9.20 -28.17
C VAL A 82 -14.35 9.88 -26.91
N GLU A 83 -13.56 10.96 -27.06
CA GLU A 83 -13.05 11.75 -25.94
C GLU A 83 -14.17 12.27 -25.03
N GLU A 84 -15.26 12.80 -25.59
CA GLU A 84 -16.40 13.31 -24.83
C GLU A 84 -17.08 12.19 -24.02
N ALA A 85 -17.29 11.02 -24.64
CA ALA A 85 -17.85 9.85 -23.97
C ALA A 85 -16.91 9.32 -22.86
N ASP A 86 -15.62 9.15 -23.17
CA ASP A 86 -14.61 8.67 -22.22
C ASP A 86 -14.47 9.61 -21.02
N ARG A 87 -14.52 10.92 -21.24
CA ARG A 87 -14.53 11.91 -20.16
C ARG A 87 -15.73 11.71 -19.23
N ALA A 88 -16.92 11.46 -19.78
CA ALA A 88 -18.11 11.17 -18.97
C ALA A 88 -17.96 9.86 -18.17
N TYR A 89 -17.40 8.81 -18.76
CA TYR A 89 -17.10 7.57 -18.05
C TYR A 89 -16.09 7.77 -16.92
N LEU A 90 -15.02 8.52 -17.17
CA LEU A 90 -14.01 8.84 -16.15
C LEU A 90 -14.60 9.64 -15.00
N THR A 91 -15.41 10.68 -15.28
CA THR A 91 -16.11 11.45 -14.25
C THR A 91 -17.04 10.57 -13.39
N GLY A 92 -17.63 9.53 -13.98
CA GLY A 92 -18.42 8.54 -13.25
C GLY A 92 -17.60 7.65 -12.31
N VAL A 93 -16.28 7.54 -12.51
CA VAL A 93 -15.36 6.81 -11.61
C VAL A 93 -14.76 7.75 -10.57
N ALA A 94 -14.16 8.86 -11.02
CA ALA A 94 -13.72 9.95 -10.16
C ALA A 94 -13.69 11.28 -10.94
N PRO A 95 -14.13 12.39 -10.33
CA PRO A 95 -14.32 13.66 -11.04
C PRO A 95 -13.02 14.28 -11.56
N ASP A 96 -11.88 13.97 -10.95
CA ASP A 96 -10.62 14.68 -11.19
C ASP A 96 -9.64 13.93 -12.11
N ILE A 97 -10.05 12.84 -12.78
CA ILE A 97 -9.15 12.11 -13.69
C ILE A 97 -8.97 12.91 -14.99
N PRO A 98 -7.75 13.43 -15.28
CA PRO A 98 -7.51 14.14 -16.52
C PRO A 98 -7.43 13.15 -17.70
N LEU A 99 -7.96 13.56 -18.85
CA LEU A 99 -7.90 12.82 -20.11
C LEU A 99 -7.15 13.65 -21.16
N PHE A 100 -6.04 13.11 -21.67
CA PHE A 100 -5.20 13.74 -22.68
C PHE A 100 -5.30 13.02 -24.04
N PRO A 101 -5.86 13.66 -25.08
CA PRO A 101 -5.80 13.15 -26.44
C PRO A 101 -4.39 13.33 -27.01
N VAL A 102 -3.81 12.25 -27.55
CA VAL A 102 -2.44 12.27 -28.08
C VAL A 102 -2.27 11.47 -29.37
N SER A 103 -1.33 11.91 -30.20
CA SER A 103 -0.82 11.14 -31.33
C SER A 103 0.68 10.92 -31.19
N SER A 104 1.08 9.67 -30.98
CA SER A 104 2.49 9.28 -30.90
C SER A 104 3.20 9.47 -32.24
N ASP A 105 2.51 9.22 -33.36
CA ASP A 105 3.09 9.35 -34.70
C ASP A 105 3.33 10.81 -35.08
N LEU A 106 2.35 11.71 -34.83
CA LEU A 106 2.56 13.15 -34.99
C LEU A 106 3.69 13.64 -34.08
N ARG A 107 3.79 13.13 -32.85
CA ARG A 107 4.87 13.50 -31.92
C ARG A 107 6.25 13.08 -32.44
N LEU A 108 6.36 11.87 -32.98
CA LEU A 108 7.62 11.36 -33.55
C LEU A 108 8.02 12.16 -34.79
N GLU A 109 7.06 12.49 -35.64
CA GLU A 109 7.28 13.27 -36.85
C GLU A 109 7.67 14.72 -36.52
N ALA A 110 7.01 15.33 -35.55
CA ALA A 110 7.36 16.67 -35.05
C ALA A 110 8.80 16.72 -34.52
N ALA A 111 9.23 15.68 -33.79
CA ALA A 111 10.61 15.57 -33.32
C ALA A 111 11.61 15.38 -34.48
N ARG A 112 11.23 14.65 -35.53
CA ARG A 112 12.05 14.43 -36.73
C ARG A 112 12.24 15.71 -37.54
N LEU A 113 11.16 16.44 -37.76
CA LEU A 113 11.12 17.69 -38.54
C LEU A 113 11.54 18.92 -37.71
N ARG A 114 11.60 18.79 -36.37
CA ARG A 114 11.76 19.89 -35.41
C ARG A 114 10.66 20.95 -35.55
N ASP A 115 9.46 20.48 -35.80
CA ASP A 115 8.27 21.30 -35.99
C ASP A 115 7.56 21.52 -34.65
N SER A 116 7.42 22.78 -34.23
CA SER A 116 6.73 23.14 -32.99
C SER A 116 5.22 23.05 -33.10
N GLU A 117 4.65 23.36 -34.26
CA GLU A 117 3.19 23.33 -34.48
C GLU A 117 2.70 21.89 -34.49
N LEU A 118 3.39 21.00 -35.21
CA LEU A 118 3.08 19.57 -35.22
C LEU A 118 3.25 18.93 -33.84
N ASN A 119 4.19 19.45 -33.05
CA ASN A 119 4.41 19.03 -31.67
C ASN A 119 3.26 19.48 -30.75
N GLU A 120 2.70 20.67 -30.94
CA GLU A 120 1.50 21.13 -30.25
C GLU A 120 0.27 20.30 -30.64
N GLU A 121 0.09 20.05 -31.94
CA GLU A 121 -1.03 19.23 -32.47
C GLU A 121 -1.00 17.80 -31.93
N SER A 122 0.18 17.23 -31.67
CA SER A 122 0.31 15.87 -31.11
C SER A 122 -0.30 15.67 -29.71
N GLY A 123 -0.63 16.75 -28.99
CA GLY A 123 -1.18 16.70 -27.62
C GLY A 123 -0.17 16.36 -26.51
N PHE A 124 1.04 15.88 -26.86
CA PHE A 124 2.09 15.54 -25.89
C PHE A 124 2.57 16.71 -25.00
N PRO A 125 2.63 17.98 -25.43
CA PRO A 125 3.07 19.07 -24.56
C PRO A 125 2.22 19.20 -23.30
N ALA A 126 0.89 19.09 -23.42
CA ALA A 126 -0.03 19.14 -22.29
C ALA A 126 0.16 17.94 -21.35
N LEU A 127 0.29 16.73 -21.92
CA LEU A 127 0.58 15.52 -21.14
C LEU A 127 1.91 15.64 -20.39
N ILE A 128 2.99 16.07 -21.05
CA ILE A 128 4.31 16.21 -20.44
C ILE A 128 4.31 17.27 -19.34
N ALA A 129 3.61 18.39 -19.54
CA ALA A 129 3.46 19.42 -18.51
C ALA A 129 2.75 18.84 -17.28
N HIS A 130 1.65 18.10 -17.48
CA HIS A 130 0.94 17.47 -16.37
C HIS A 130 1.79 16.43 -15.62
N LEU A 131 2.52 15.57 -16.34
CA LEU A 131 3.43 14.59 -15.73
C LEU A 131 4.52 15.27 -14.89
N ARG A 132 5.05 16.40 -15.36
CA ARG A 132 6.10 17.14 -14.65
C ARG A 132 5.55 17.92 -13.46
N ASP A 133 4.48 18.67 -13.65
CA ASP A 133 4.04 19.65 -12.66
C ASP A 133 3.06 19.03 -11.66
N GLY A 134 2.20 18.13 -12.13
CA GLY A 134 1.22 17.40 -11.31
C GLY A 134 1.85 16.26 -10.53
N ILE A 135 2.46 15.29 -11.23
CA ILE A 135 2.97 14.06 -10.59
C ILE A 135 4.35 14.27 -9.98
N MET A 136 5.34 14.68 -10.79
CA MET A 136 6.70 14.89 -10.25
C MET A 136 6.74 16.05 -9.25
N GLY A 137 5.93 17.10 -9.46
CA GLY A 137 5.84 18.22 -8.53
C GLY A 137 5.35 17.80 -7.14
N GLU A 138 4.34 16.94 -7.03
CA GLU A 138 3.86 16.44 -5.73
C GLU A 138 4.89 15.53 -5.05
N ALA A 139 5.51 14.61 -5.81
CA ALA A 139 6.58 13.77 -5.29
C ALA A 139 7.77 14.60 -4.79
N GLN A 140 8.17 15.65 -5.53
CA GLN A 140 9.22 16.59 -5.12
C GLN A 140 8.84 17.40 -3.89
N ARG A 141 7.56 17.75 -3.71
CA ARG A 141 7.07 18.41 -2.48
C ARG A 141 7.22 17.48 -1.27
N LEU A 142 6.77 16.23 -1.38
CA LEU A 142 6.92 15.23 -0.31
C LEU A 142 8.41 15.02 0.03
N GLN A 143 9.26 14.85 -0.98
CA GLN A 143 10.70 14.73 -0.79
C GLN A 143 11.31 15.98 -0.14
N GLY A 144 10.91 17.18 -0.58
CA GLY A 144 11.37 18.45 -0.03
C GLY A 144 11.00 18.62 1.44
N ARG A 145 9.80 18.15 1.85
CA ARG A 145 9.40 18.10 3.26
C ARG A 145 10.26 17.13 4.06
N SER A 146 10.52 15.94 3.53
CA SER A 146 11.39 14.94 4.18
C SER A 146 12.79 15.51 4.39
N VAL A 147 13.42 16.01 3.33
CA VAL A 147 14.78 16.58 3.39
C VAL A 147 14.83 17.78 4.35
N SER A 148 13.81 18.63 4.36
CA SER A 148 13.73 19.74 5.32
C SER A 148 13.69 19.23 6.77
N GLN A 149 12.90 18.19 7.06
CA GLN A 149 12.86 17.57 8.39
C GLN A 149 14.22 16.95 8.76
N ASP A 150 14.86 16.23 7.85
CA ASP A 150 16.17 15.62 8.08
C ASP A 150 17.23 16.68 8.41
N VAL A 151 17.28 17.77 7.63
CA VAL A 151 18.21 18.89 7.88
C VAL A 151 17.90 19.58 9.21
N ARG A 152 16.61 19.71 9.59
CA ARG A 152 16.23 20.26 10.89
C ARG A 152 16.71 19.37 12.03
N GLY A 153 16.49 18.06 11.97
CA GLY A 153 16.96 17.10 12.97
C GLY A 153 18.48 17.15 13.15
N VAL A 154 19.23 17.08 12.04
CA VAL A 154 20.70 17.16 12.08
C VAL A 154 21.20 18.50 12.64
N THR A 155 20.57 19.62 12.24
CA THR A 155 20.98 20.94 12.75
C THR A 155 20.62 21.14 14.23
N GLU A 156 19.54 20.54 14.73
CA GLU A 156 19.21 20.51 16.15
C GLU A 156 20.23 19.70 16.96
N ASN A 157 20.64 18.53 16.45
CA ASN A 157 21.68 17.70 17.06
C ASN A 157 23.03 18.44 17.13
N LEU A 158 23.46 19.09 16.05
CA LEU A 158 24.68 19.90 16.02
C LEU A 158 24.59 21.09 16.96
N ARG A 159 23.43 21.76 17.01
CA ARG A 159 23.19 22.89 17.90
C ARG A 159 23.31 22.46 19.37
N LEU A 160 22.74 21.32 19.76
CA LEU A 160 22.81 20.80 21.13
C LEU A 160 24.27 20.59 21.58
N SER A 161 25.08 19.93 20.74
CA SER A 161 26.49 19.67 21.03
C SER A 161 27.30 20.97 21.18
N LEU A 162 27.17 21.88 20.20
CA LEU A 162 27.89 23.16 20.20
C LEU A 162 27.45 24.09 21.35
N GLN A 163 26.17 24.11 21.70
CA GLN A 163 25.65 24.90 22.82
C GLN A 163 26.13 24.34 24.16
N SER A 164 26.14 23.02 24.33
CA SER A 164 26.67 22.36 25.53
C SER A 164 28.15 22.68 25.74
N GLU A 165 28.95 22.66 24.65
CA GLU A 165 30.36 23.05 24.70
C GLU A 165 30.52 24.53 25.05
N LEU A 166 29.73 25.41 24.42
CA LEU A 166 29.77 26.85 24.68
C LEU A 166 29.43 27.18 26.13
N GLU A 167 28.37 26.57 26.68
CA GLU A 167 27.94 26.77 28.05
C GLU A 167 28.98 26.29 29.06
N ALA A 168 29.62 25.14 28.80
CA ALA A 168 30.71 24.64 29.62
C ALA A 168 31.90 25.61 29.68
N LEU A 169 32.22 26.26 28.55
CA LEU A 169 33.29 27.25 28.47
C LEU A 169 32.89 28.59 29.13
N GLU A 170 31.68 29.09 28.86
CA GLU A 170 31.21 30.39 29.38
C GLU A 170 30.90 30.34 30.89
N ASN A 171 30.36 29.23 31.39
CA ASN A 171 29.95 29.04 32.79
C ASN A 171 30.66 27.84 33.48
N PRO A 172 32.00 27.88 33.70
CA PRO A 172 32.75 26.74 34.23
C PRO A 172 32.27 26.21 35.60
N GLY A 173 31.68 27.10 36.43
CA GLY A 173 31.15 26.71 37.74
C GLY A 173 29.86 25.87 37.67
N GLY A 174 29.15 25.89 36.54
CA GLY A 174 27.93 25.11 36.30
C GLY A 174 28.18 23.77 35.60
N THR A 175 29.36 23.60 34.99
CA THR A 175 29.69 22.43 34.15
C THR A 175 29.50 21.07 34.83
N PRO A 176 29.87 20.86 36.11
CA PRO A 176 29.63 19.57 36.77
C PRO A 176 28.16 19.19 36.88
N ARG A 177 27.25 20.18 37.05
CA ARG A 177 25.80 19.93 37.07
C ARG A 177 25.27 19.58 35.69
N MET A 178 25.72 20.31 34.67
CA MET A 178 25.32 20.07 33.28
C MET A 178 25.78 18.69 32.80
N VAL A 179 27.04 18.31 33.05
CA VAL A 179 27.56 16.97 32.71
C VAL A 179 26.77 15.89 33.44
N ALA A 180 26.43 16.07 34.73
CA ALA A 180 25.61 15.12 35.46
C ALA A 180 24.19 14.97 34.88
N GLN A 181 23.57 16.07 34.43
CA GLN A 181 22.27 16.03 33.77
C GLN A 181 22.32 15.32 32.41
N LEU A 182 23.36 15.59 31.61
CA LEU A 182 23.55 14.93 30.32
C LEU A 182 23.86 13.43 30.47
N GLU A 183 24.67 13.04 31.47
CA GLU A 183 24.92 11.63 31.79
C GLU A 183 23.66 10.92 32.30
N LEU A 184 22.82 11.59 33.09
CA LEU A 184 21.53 11.05 33.51
C LEU A 184 20.61 10.82 32.30
N ALA A 185 20.46 11.82 31.43
CA ALA A 185 19.65 11.72 30.21
C ALA A 185 20.17 10.62 29.27
N ARG A 186 21.50 10.48 29.16
CA ARG A 186 22.14 9.39 28.41
C ARG A 186 21.83 8.03 29.02
N ALA A 187 21.96 7.88 30.34
CA ALA A 187 21.68 6.62 31.02
C ALA A 187 20.20 6.22 30.89
N GLU A 188 19.28 7.18 30.96
CA GLU A 188 17.85 6.97 30.71
C GLU A 188 17.59 6.52 29.26
N ALA A 189 18.22 7.18 28.28
CA ALA A 189 18.13 6.77 26.87
C ALA A 189 18.72 5.37 26.61
N ASP A 190 19.85 5.04 27.24
CA ASP A 190 20.48 3.72 27.16
C ASP A 190 19.60 2.63 27.78
N ASP A 191 18.93 2.93 28.89
CA ASP A 191 18.04 2.00 29.57
C ASP A 191 16.75 1.77 28.77
N LEU A 192 16.20 2.81 28.14
CA LEU A 192 15.08 2.70 27.20
C LEU A 192 15.45 1.87 25.96
N ARG A 193 16.65 2.06 25.41
CA ARG A 193 17.16 1.25 24.30
C ARG A 193 17.34 -0.23 24.68
N LYS A 194 17.83 -0.50 25.90
CA LYS A 194 18.04 -1.86 26.42
C LYS A 194 16.74 -2.57 26.79
N ARG A 195 15.75 -1.84 27.29
CA ARG A 195 14.40 -2.35 27.57
C ARG A 195 13.62 -2.43 26.26
N SER A 196 13.88 -3.47 25.46
CA SER A 196 13.15 -3.90 24.26
C SER A 196 12.15 -2.87 23.75
N ALA A 197 12.60 -1.96 22.89
CA ALA A 197 11.78 -0.86 22.43
C ALA A 197 10.44 -1.40 21.91
N ARG A 198 9.34 -1.07 22.58
CA ARG A 198 8.00 -1.63 22.38
C ARG A 198 7.59 -1.56 20.91
N TRP A 199 8.06 -0.53 20.21
CA TRP A 199 7.89 -0.37 18.77
C TRP A 199 8.44 -1.54 17.95
N GLN A 200 9.54 -2.18 18.35
CA GLN A 200 10.10 -3.36 17.67
C GLN A 200 9.22 -4.59 17.87
N ILE A 201 8.66 -4.76 19.06
CA ILE A 201 7.71 -5.84 19.35
C ILE A 201 6.45 -5.64 18.50
N THR A 202 5.87 -4.44 18.55
CA THR A 202 4.71 -4.07 17.72
C THR A 202 4.96 -4.28 16.23
N LEU A 203 6.14 -3.90 15.72
CA LEU A 203 6.50 -4.13 14.33
C LEU A 203 6.61 -5.62 13.98
N ASN A 204 7.29 -6.41 14.81
CA ASN A 204 7.53 -7.83 14.52
C ASN A 204 6.25 -8.67 14.63
N ASP A 205 5.45 -8.44 15.67
CA ASP A 205 4.18 -9.11 15.89
C ASP A 205 3.16 -8.66 14.84
N GLY A 206 3.03 -7.34 14.63
CA GLY A 206 2.11 -6.77 13.66
C GLY A 206 2.40 -7.21 12.22
N ILE A 207 3.67 -7.31 11.80
CA ILE A 207 4.00 -7.83 10.46
C ILE A 207 3.69 -9.33 10.37
N SER A 208 3.92 -10.10 11.43
CA SER A 208 3.63 -11.54 11.44
C SER A 208 2.13 -11.79 11.32
N ASP A 209 1.32 -11.04 12.07
CA ASP A 209 -0.14 -11.08 12.03
C ASP A 209 -0.65 -10.62 10.65
N LEU A 210 -0.10 -9.52 10.12
CA LEU A 210 -0.49 -9.02 8.80
C LEU A 210 -0.19 -10.03 7.68
N ILE A 211 0.95 -10.73 7.73
CA ILE A 211 1.28 -11.79 6.77
C ILE A 211 0.26 -12.94 6.89
N ALA A 212 -0.07 -13.37 8.10
CA ALA A 212 -1.01 -14.47 8.32
C ALA A 212 -2.43 -14.12 7.83
N ASP A 213 -2.90 -12.92 8.18
CA ASP A 213 -4.22 -12.41 7.80
C ASP A 213 -4.36 -12.25 6.28
N MET A 214 -3.33 -11.70 5.63
CA MET A 214 -3.28 -11.55 4.18
C MET A 214 -3.26 -12.90 3.46
N GLU A 215 -2.46 -13.86 3.93
CA GLU A 215 -2.44 -15.22 3.36
C GLU A 215 -3.82 -15.90 3.52
N TYR A 216 -4.48 -15.69 4.66
CA TYR A 216 -5.81 -16.20 4.92
C TYR A 216 -6.85 -15.55 4.00
N ASP A 217 -6.87 -14.22 3.89
CA ASP A 217 -7.81 -13.47 3.05
C ASP A 217 -7.69 -13.87 1.57
N LEU A 218 -6.46 -13.91 1.03
CA LEU A 218 -6.20 -14.35 -0.34
C LEU A 218 -6.75 -15.75 -0.59
N ARG A 219 -6.39 -16.71 0.28
CA ARG A 219 -6.87 -18.11 0.16
C ARG A 219 -8.38 -18.19 0.28
N ASN A 220 -8.99 -17.43 1.18
CA ASN A 220 -10.44 -17.46 1.39
C ASN A 220 -11.19 -16.96 0.16
N ARG A 221 -10.75 -15.82 -0.43
CA ARG A 221 -11.33 -15.25 -1.65
C ARG A 221 -11.16 -16.18 -2.85
N LEU A 222 -9.97 -16.73 -3.06
CA LEU A 222 -9.73 -17.67 -4.16
C LEU A 222 -10.52 -18.98 -3.99
N ARG A 223 -10.71 -19.47 -2.75
CA ARG A 223 -11.59 -20.62 -2.46
C ARG A 223 -13.05 -20.31 -2.75
N GLN A 224 -13.51 -19.09 -2.51
CA GLN A 224 -14.87 -18.69 -2.89
C GLN A 224 -15.04 -18.72 -4.41
N ILE A 225 -14.12 -18.10 -5.15
CA ILE A 225 -14.11 -18.13 -6.62
C ILE A 225 -14.05 -19.57 -7.14
N GLN A 226 -13.24 -20.44 -6.52
CA GLN A 226 -13.19 -21.86 -6.86
C GLN A 226 -14.55 -22.54 -6.71
N ARG A 227 -15.28 -22.29 -5.61
CA ARG A 227 -16.61 -22.88 -5.39
C ARG A 227 -17.63 -22.40 -6.41
N GLU A 228 -17.61 -21.10 -6.73
CA GLU A 228 -18.47 -20.50 -7.76
C GLU A 228 -18.16 -21.10 -9.14
N ALA A 229 -16.87 -21.23 -9.47
CA ALA A 229 -16.39 -21.84 -10.70
C ALA A 229 -16.81 -23.31 -10.82
N GLU A 230 -16.64 -24.10 -9.76
CA GLU A 230 -17.05 -25.51 -9.74
C GLU A 230 -18.57 -25.68 -9.88
N THR A 231 -19.35 -24.79 -9.28
CA THR A 231 -20.81 -24.79 -9.39
C THR A 231 -21.26 -24.47 -10.81
N ALA A 232 -20.69 -23.42 -11.43
CA ALA A 232 -20.98 -23.07 -12.82
C ALA A 232 -20.59 -24.19 -13.81
N ILE A 233 -19.50 -24.91 -13.55
CA ILE A 233 -19.09 -26.07 -14.35
C ILE A 233 -20.09 -27.23 -14.20
N ASP A 234 -20.62 -27.47 -12.99
CA ASP A 234 -21.58 -28.55 -12.75
C ASP A 234 -22.95 -28.29 -13.39
N GLU A 235 -23.37 -27.01 -13.48
CA GLU A 235 -24.66 -26.59 -14.03
C GLU A 235 -24.72 -26.63 -15.57
N GLY A 236 -23.58 -26.64 -16.27
CA GLY A 236 -23.53 -26.51 -17.73
C GLY A 236 -22.47 -27.37 -18.44
N ASP A 237 -22.46 -27.30 -19.77
CA ASP A 237 -21.35 -27.82 -20.59
C ASP A 237 -20.27 -26.75 -20.71
N PRO A 238 -19.06 -26.95 -20.14
CA PRO A 238 -18.01 -25.95 -20.17
C PRO A 238 -17.44 -25.73 -21.58
N GLY A 239 -17.63 -26.66 -22.53
CA GLY A 239 -17.00 -26.58 -23.85
C GLY A 239 -17.38 -25.32 -24.65
N PRO A 240 -18.67 -25.06 -24.91
CA PRO A 240 -19.11 -23.89 -25.68
C PRO A 240 -18.87 -22.55 -24.98
N ALA A 241 -18.90 -22.53 -23.64
CA ALA A 241 -18.77 -21.31 -22.83
C ALA A 241 -17.36 -21.12 -22.24
N TRP A 242 -16.37 -21.91 -22.67
CA TRP A 242 -15.04 -21.95 -22.04
C TRP A 242 -14.33 -20.59 -22.07
N THR A 243 -14.45 -19.86 -23.18
CA THR A 243 -13.82 -18.55 -23.37
C THR A 243 -14.43 -17.48 -22.45
N ASP A 244 -15.75 -17.48 -22.30
CA ASP A 244 -16.43 -16.54 -21.40
C ASP A 244 -16.13 -16.90 -19.94
N PHE A 245 -16.10 -18.20 -19.63
CA PHE A 245 -15.76 -18.71 -18.31
C PHE A 245 -14.31 -18.38 -17.91
N SER A 246 -13.34 -18.55 -18.82
CA SER A 246 -11.94 -18.19 -18.54
C SER A 246 -11.81 -16.70 -18.27
N THR A 247 -12.50 -15.86 -19.05
CA THR A 247 -12.53 -14.40 -18.85
C THR A 247 -13.11 -14.04 -17.49
N TRP A 248 -14.23 -14.66 -17.10
CA TRP A 248 -14.83 -14.46 -15.77
C TRP A 248 -13.88 -14.88 -14.64
N LEU A 249 -13.23 -16.03 -14.76
CA LEU A 249 -12.30 -16.54 -13.74
C LEU A 249 -11.11 -15.59 -13.55
N GLU A 250 -10.56 -15.08 -14.65
CA GLU A 250 -9.45 -14.12 -14.65
C GLU A 250 -9.82 -12.81 -13.96
N VAL A 251 -10.96 -12.23 -14.36
CA VAL A 251 -11.49 -10.99 -13.75
C VAL A 251 -11.70 -11.17 -12.25
N SER A 252 -12.33 -12.28 -11.86
CA SER A 252 -12.67 -12.54 -10.46
C SER A 252 -11.40 -12.73 -9.63
N THR A 253 -10.41 -13.44 -10.19
CA THR A 253 -9.10 -13.66 -9.57
C THR A 253 -8.33 -12.34 -9.41
N ALA A 254 -8.27 -11.52 -10.46
CA ALA A 254 -7.61 -10.21 -10.41
C ALA A 254 -8.28 -9.28 -9.39
N ALA A 255 -9.62 -9.28 -9.31
CA ALA A 255 -10.37 -8.52 -8.31
C ALA A 255 -10.03 -8.96 -6.89
N ALA A 256 -10.02 -10.27 -6.62
CA ALA A 256 -9.65 -10.80 -5.31
C ALA A 256 -8.23 -10.41 -4.89
N ILE A 257 -7.27 -10.48 -5.81
CA ILE A 257 -5.88 -10.09 -5.56
C ILE A 257 -5.76 -8.60 -5.27
N SER A 258 -6.43 -7.77 -6.08
CA SER A 258 -6.45 -6.32 -5.88
C SER A 258 -7.04 -5.96 -4.53
N ASP A 259 -8.15 -6.60 -4.13
CA ASP A 259 -8.77 -6.38 -2.83
C ASP A 259 -7.84 -6.72 -1.68
N THR A 260 -7.20 -7.89 -1.74
CA THR A 260 -6.22 -8.30 -0.73
C THR A 260 -5.05 -7.32 -0.69
N PHE A 261 -4.58 -6.83 -1.84
CA PHE A 261 -3.50 -5.86 -1.90
C PHE A 261 -3.86 -4.54 -1.19
N VAL A 262 -5.02 -3.98 -1.51
CA VAL A 262 -5.52 -2.72 -0.92
C VAL A 262 -5.62 -2.86 0.60
N LEU A 263 -6.30 -3.91 1.07
CA LEU A 263 -6.45 -4.18 2.51
C LEU A 263 -5.10 -4.34 3.20
N THR A 264 -4.15 -5.04 2.57
CA THR A 264 -2.81 -5.25 3.12
C THR A 264 -2.03 -3.93 3.20
N SER A 265 -2.16 -3.08 2.19
CA SER A 265 -1.51 -1.76 2.16
C SER A 265 -2.07 -0.84 3.25
N GLU A 266 -3.39 -0.75 3.39
CA GLU A 266 -4.05 0.03 4.43
C GLU A 266 -3.61 -0.41 5.84
N ARG A 267 -3.60 -1.73 6.08
CA ARG A 267 -3.15 -2.29 7.37
C ARG A 267 -1.66 -2.10 7.61
N ALA A 268 -0.82 -2.17 6.58
CA ALA A 268 0.61 -1.87 6.71
C ALA A 268 0.85 -0.40 7.09
N GLN A 269 0.06 0.53 6.53
CA GLN A 269 0.12 1.94 6.89
C GLN A 269 -0.34 2.19 8.33
N GLN A 270 -1.42 1.53 8.77
CA GLN A 270 -1.89 1.58 10.17
C GLN A 270 -0.80 1.06 11.12
N LEU A 271 -0.21 -0.10 10.80
CA LEU A 271 0.89 -0.65 11.59
C LEU A 271 2.09 0.30 11.65
N ALA A 272 2.45 0.94 10.54
CA ALA A 272 3.54 1.93 10.53
C ALA A 272 3.22 3.13 11.44
N ALA A 273 1.97 3.59 11.47
CA ALA A 273 1.53 4.66 12.37
C ALA A 273 1.58 4.23 13.83
N GLU A 274 1.11 3.02 14.17
CA GLU A 274 1.19 2.48 15.54
C GLU A 274 2.63 2.32 16.02
N VAL A 275 3.53 1.87 15.14
CA VAL A 275 4.96 1.77 15.43
C VAL A 275 5.56 3.16 15.69
N ALA A 276 5.18 4.16 14.89
CA ALA A 276 5.62 5.54 15.08
C ALA A 276 5.12 6.13 16.41
N GLU A 277 3.87 5.86 16.80
CA GLU A 277 3.32 6.29 18.09
C GLU A 277 4.06 5.64 19.26
N HIS A 278 4.33 4.34 19.20
CA HIS A 278 5.10 3.65 20.22
C HIS A 278 6.53 4.15 20.31
N PHE A 279 7.16 4.46 19.17
CA PHE A 279 8.49 5.06 19.14
C PHE A 279 8.49 6.43 19.82
N ALA A 280 7.56 7.33 19.43
CA ALA A 280 7.46 8.68 19.98
C ALA A 280 7.10 8.71 21.48
N ALA A 281 6.35 7.72 21.97
CA ALA A 281 6.03 7.59 23.39
C ALA A 281 7.23 7.14 24.25
N GLU A 282 8.19 6.44 23.64
CA GLU A 282 9.42 5.99 24.29
C GLU A 282 10.56 7.01 24.20
N GLU A 283 10.48 7.93 23.23
CA GLU A 283 11.48 8.97 23.06
C GLU A 283 11.34 10.04 24.16
N VAL A 284 12.29 10.04 25.09
CA VAL A 284 12.46 11.12 26.06
C VAL A 284 12.75 12.39 25.26
N ARG A 285 11.82 13.35 25.28
CA ARG A 285 12.08 14.70 24.78
C ARG A 285 13.38 15.17 25.42
N LEU A 286 14.39 15.45 24.59
CA LEU A 286 15.63 16.07 25.03
C LEU A 286 15.27 17.19 26.01
N PRO A 287 15.89 17.27 27.21
CA PRO A 287 15.71 18.42 28.07
C PRO A 287 16.11 19.64 27.23
N VAL A 288 15.12 20.42 26.81
CA VAL A 288 15.40 21.73 26.24
C VAL A 288 15.96 22.50 27.41
N MET A 289 17.28 22.61 27.49
CA MET A 289 17.98 23.43 28.48
C MET A 289 17.51 24.87 28.30
N HIS A 290 16.42 25.20 28.97
CA HIS A 290 15.95 26.55 29.12
C HIS A 290 16.91 27.18 30.12
N VAL A 291 17.81 27.99 29.57
CA VAL A 291 18.61 28.95 30.33
C VAL A 291 17.65 29.68 31.27
N SER A 292 18.02 29.61 32.55
CA SER A 292 17.23 29.98 33.71
C SER A 292 16.34 31.20 33.51
N ASN A 293 15.02 31.00 33.63
CA ASN A 293 14.15 32.04 34.17
C ASN A 293 13.69 31.56 35.55
N SER A 294 14.12 32.28 36.58
CA SER A 294 13.80 32.00 37.98
C SER A 294 12.35 32.39 38.28
N ALA A 295 11.39 31.55 37.91
CA ALA A 295 10.01 31.59 38.39
C ALA A 295 9.28 30.29 38.00
N ASP A 296 9.37 29.27 38.83
CA ASP A 296 8.22 28.49 39.30
C ASP A 296 8.70 27.29 40.12
N VAL A 297 8.72 27.53 41.43
CA VAL A 297 8.60 26.50 42.45
C VAL A 297 7.12 26.17 42.50
N LEU A 298 6.75 24.90 42.23
CA LEU A 298 5.68 24.10 42.84
C LEU A 298 5.43 22.86 41.95
N ASN A 299 5.93 21.69 42.37
CA ASN A 299 5.56 20.39 41.80
C ASN A 299 4.21 19.93 42.38
N PRO A 300 3.20 19.60 41.56
CA PRO A 300 2.13 18.70 41.97
C PRO A 300 2.61 17.25 41.89
N VAL A 301 2.36 16.52 42.97
CA VAL A 301 2.60 15.07 43.14
C VAL A 301 1.67 14.29 42.20
N ASP A 302 2.23 13.31 41.48
CA ASP A 302 1.48 12.38 40.63
C ASP A 302 0.37 11.65 41.40
N ALA A 303 -0.79 11.56 40.76
CA ALA A 303 -1.94 10.81 41.26
C ALA A 303 -1.72 9.29 41.09
N MET A 304 -2.13 8.55 42.12
CA MET A 304 -2.10 7.09 42.21
C MET A 304 -2.84 6.42 41.04
N PRO A 305 -2.33 5.32 40.44
CA PRO A 305 -3.08 4.55 39.45
C PRO A 305 -4.27 3.82 40.09
N GLU A 306 -5.45 3.92 39.48
CA GLU A 306 -6.65 3.20 39.91
C GLU A 306 -6.66 1.73 39.46
N MET A 307 -7.22 0.88 40.32
CA MET A 307 -7.37 -0.56 40.14
C MET A 307 -8.63 -0.94 39.35
N ASP A 308 -8.52 -2.03 38.59
CA ASP A 308 -9.58 -2.69 37.81
C ASP A 308 -10.81 -3.07 38.68
N PRO A 309 -11.99 -2.47 38.44
CA PRO A 309 -13.21 -2.83 39.14
C PRO A 309 -13.81 -4.07 38.47
N GLY A 310 -13.29 -5.24 38.83
CA GLY A 310 -13.81 -6.55 38.42
C GLY A 310 -15.31 -6.70 38.68
N ARG A 311 -16.13 -6.42 37.65
CA ARG A 311 -17.58 -6.63 37.66
C ARG A 311 -18.07 -7.29 36.38
N ILE A 312 -18.60 -8.47 36.60
CA ILE A 312 -19.29 -9.34 35.65
C ILE A 312 -20.75 -8.85 35.51
N ASN A 313 -21.22 -8.75 34.26
CA ASN A 313 -22.57 -8.31 33.91
C ASN A 313 -23.64 -9.38 34.26
N PRO A 314 -24.70 -9.07 35.04
CA PRO A 314 -25.72 -10.02 35.47
C PRO A 314 -26.90 -10.14 34.49
N VAL A 315 -26.64 -10.33 33.19
CA VAL A 315 -27.69 -10.53 32.16
C VAL A 315 -27.54 -11.85 31.38
N GLN A 316 -26.56 -12.69 31.70
CA GLN A 316 -26.42 -14.05 31.10
C GLN A 316 -26.72 -15.18 32.10
N LYS A 317 -27.79 -15.04 32.90
CA LYS A 317 -28.27 -16.09 33.81
C LYS A 317 -29.78 -16.25 33.79
N VAL A 318 -30.38 -16.36 32.61
CA VAL A 318 -31.78 -16.79 32.47
C VAL A 318 -31.90 -17.81 31.33
N LEU A 319 -32.48 -18.95 31.68
CA LEU A 319 -33.06 -19.99 30.82
C LEU A 319 -32.16 -21.13 30.31
N ILE A 320 -31.76 -21.99 31.25
CA ILE A 320 -31.92 -23.43 31.06
C ILE A 320 -33.29 -23.82 31.60
N GLY A 321 -34.08 -24.47 30.75
CA GLY A 321 -35.09 -25.43 31.15
C GLY A 321 -36.49 -24.86 31.41
N MET A 322 -37.41 -25.15 30.49
CA MET A 322 -38.51 -26.08 30.76
C MET A 322 -39.35 -26.35 29.50
N ARG A 323 -39.62 -27.65 29.27
CA ARG A 323 -40.71 -28.29 28.51
C ARG A 323 -40.60 -28.26 26.98
N GLY A 324 -40.60 -29.38 26.26
CA GLY A 324 -41.03 -30.75 26.58
C GLY A 324 -42.34 -31.10 25.88
N SER A 325 -42.23 -32.12 25.01
CA SER A 325 -43.25 -33.05 24.52
C SER A 325 -44.40 -32.55 23.63
N TYR A 326 -44.48 -33.14 22.44
CA TYR A 326 -45.59 -33.91 21.83
C TYR A 326 -45.35 -33.86 20.31
N GLY A 327 -45.31 -34.92 19.52
CA GLY A 327 -45.62 -36.33 19.71
C GLY A 327 -45.74 -36.95 18.31
N GLY A 328 -45.80 -38.28 18.25
CA GLY A 328 -46.51 -38.95 17.15
C GLY A 328 -45.65 -39.76 16.18
N VAL A 329 -45.46 -41.01 16.56
CA VAL A 329 -45.06 -42.21 15.79
C VAL A 329 -45.97 -42.49 14.57
N LEU A 330 -45.46 -43.32 13.63
CA LEU A 330 -46.11 -44.35 12.76
C LEU A 330 -45.92 -44.09 11.25
N MET A 331 -45.62 -45.02 10.31
CA MET A 331 -45.58 -46.51 10.25
C MET A 331 -44.94 -47.03 8.93
N PHE A 332 -44.30 -48.21 9.03
CA PHE A 332 -44.28 -49.41 8.13
C PHE A 332 -44.02 -49.38 6.60
N GLY A 333 -43.31 -50.43 6.14
CA GLY A 333 -43.56 -51.05 4.82
C GLY A 333 -42.45 -51.94 4.23
N LEU A 334 -42.28 -53.16 4.75
CA LEU A 334 -41.53 -54.27 4.12
C LEU A 334 -42.27 -54.81 2.87
N VAL A 335 -41.54 -55.24 1.81
CA VAL A 335 -41.75 -56.54 1.12
C VAL A 335 -40.43 -57.05 0.50
N THR A 336 -40.06 -58.27 0.89
CA THR A 336 -39.13 -59.22 0.27
C THR A 336 -39.82 -60.11 -0.78
N GLY A 337 -39.12 -60.59 -1.82
CA GLY A 337 -39.53 -61.83 -2.52
C GLY A 337 -39.10 -62.08 -3.99
N ILE A 338 -37.88 -62.61 -4.20
CA ILE A 338 -37.52 -63.90 -4.84
C ILE A 338 -37.95 -64.31 -6.31
N PHE A 339 -36.94 -64.86 -7.03
CA PHE A 339 -36.90 -65.84 -8.17
C PHE A 339 -37.15 -65.44 -9.64
N GLY A 340 -36.27 -65.94 -10.52
CA GLY A 340 -36.70 -66.55 -11.80
C GLY A 340 -35.89 -66.23 -13.05
N MET A 341 -35.42 -67.26 -13.75
CA MET A 341 -34.60 -67.25 -14.96
C MET A 341 -35.40 -66.95 -16.24
N ALA A 342 -34.72 -66.29 -17.20
CA ALA A 342 -34.87 -66.26 -18.67
C ALA A 342 -36.22 -66.54 -19.37
N LEU A 343 -36.71 -65.54 -20.14
CA LEU A 343 -37.34 -65.75 -21.45
C LEU A 343 -36.92 -64.61 -22.40
N ILE A 344 -36.10 -64.95 -23.41
CA ILE A 344 -35.82 -64.11 -24.57
C ILE A 344 -37.09 -64.11 -25.44
N ASN A 345 -37.75 -62.96 -25.54
CA ASN A 345 -38.95 -62.75 -26.35
C ASN A 345 -38.58 -61.88 -27.59
N PRO A 346 -39.18 -62.06 -28.79
CA PRO A 346 -38.80 -61.36 -30.04
C PRO A 346 -39.06 -59.84 -30.07
N LEU A 347 -39.32 -59.23 -28.92
CA LEU A 347 -39.32 -57.78 -28.72
C LEU A 347 -37.90 -57.20 -28.50
N SER A 348 -36.87 -58.04 -28.53
CA SER A 348 -35.45 -57.65 -28.33
C SER A 348 -34.90 -56.66 -29.37
N LEU A 349 -35.55 -56.48 -30.52
CA LEU A 349 -35.23 -55.41 -31.48
C LEU A 349 -35.64 -54.01 -30.97
N SER A 350 -36.67 -53.92 -30.13
CA SER A 350 -37.05 -52.67 -29.45
C SER A 350 -36.20 -52.38 -28.20
N ALA A 351 -35.68 -53.44 -27.55
CA ALA A 351 -34.70 -53.33 -26.48
C ALA A 351 -33.35 -52.80 -26.98
N GLY A 352 -32.91 -53.16 -28.20
CA GLY A 352 -31.67 -52.63 -28.79
C GLY A 352 -31.70 -51.13 -29.09
N VAL A 353 -32.85 -50.57 -29.47
CA VAL A 353 -33.00 -49.11 -29.68
C VAL A 353 -33.12 -48.35 -28.36
N LEU A 354 -33.78 -48.90 -27.34
CA LEU A 354 -33.84 -48.31 -26.00
C LEU A 354 -32.50 -48.41 -25.27
N LEU A 355 -31.82 -49.55 -25.34
CA LEU A 355 -30.47 -49.75 -24.80
C LEU A 355 -29.43 -48.94 -25.61
N GLY A 356 -29.59 -48.80 -26.93
CA GLY A 356 -28.73 -47.95 -27.76
C GLY A 356 -28.92 -46.45 -27.52
N ARG A 357 -30.17 -45.98 -27.33
CA ARG A 357 -30.46 -44.59 -26.91
C ARG A 357 -30.00 -44.32 -25.47
N LYS A 358 -30.16 -45.29 -24.57
CA LYS A 358 -29.67 -45.22 -23.20
C LYS A 358 -28.13 -45.21 -23.16
N ALA A 359 -27.47 -46.09 -23.92
CA ALA A 359 -26.00 -46.11 -24.04
C ALA A 359 -25.45 -44.83 -24.69
N TYR A 360 -26.12 -44.28 -25.71
CA TYR A 360 -25.75 -43.00 -26.31
C TYR A 360 -25.92 -41.83 -25.32
N ARG A 361 -27.00 -41.83 -24.54
CA ARG A 361 -27.23 -40.85 -23.49
C ARG A 361 -26.22 -40.99 -22.35
N GLU A 362 -25.92 -42.20 -21.91
CA GLU A 362 -24.91 -42.51 -20.90
C GLU A 362 -23.50 -42.11 -21.37
N ASP A 363 -23.14 -42.37 -22.63
CA ASP A 363 -21.88 -41.93 -23.22
C ASP A 363 -21.81 -40.39 -23.32
N LYS A 364 -22.90 -39.72 -23.70
CA LYS A 364 -22.99 -38.24 -23.69
C LYS A 364 -22.85 -37.67 -22.27
N GLU A 365 -23.52 -38.27 -21.29
CA GLU A 365 -23.43 -37.89 -19.88
C GLU A 365 -22.03 -38.16 -19.31
N ALA A 366 -21.39 -39.27 -19.69
CA ALA A 366 -20.01 -39.59 -19.29
C ALA A 366 -18.99 -38.62 -19.91
N ARG A 367 -19.14 -38.27 -21.20
CA ARG A 367 -18.30 -37.26 -21.86
C ARG A 367 -18.48 -35.86 -21.27
N LEU A 368 -19.71 -35.50 -20.90
CA LEU A 368 -19.99 -34.24 -20.19
C LEU A 368 -19.29 -34.23 -18.83
N LYS A 369 -19.49 -35.26 -18.00
CA LYS A 369 -18.84 -35.38 -16.69
C LYS A 369 -17.31 -35.38 -16.79
N ARG A 370 -16.75 -36.01 -17.83
CA ARG A 370 -15.31 -35.97 -18.09
C ARG A 370 -14.82 -34.56 -18.39
N ARG A 371 -15.51 -33.84 -19.28
CA ARG A 371 -15.18 -32.43 -19.59
C ARG A 371 -15.32 -31.52 -18.37
N GLN A 372 -16.37 -31.70 -17.57
CA GLN A 372 -16.54 -30.99 -16.30
C GLN A 372 -15.39 -31.30 -15.34
N GLY A 373 -14.97 -32.56 -15.22
CA GLY A 373 -13.81 -32.96 -14.42
C GLY A 373 -12.50 -32.32 -14.90
N GLU A 374 -12.23 -32.35 -16.21
CA GLU A 374 -11.06 -31.72 -16.82
C GLU A 374 -11.06 -30.20 -16.58
N ALA A 375 -12.21 -29.53 -16.76
CA ALA A 375 -12.40 -28.10 -16.46
C ALA A 375 -12.09 -27.77 -14.98
N LYS A 376 -12.63 -28.53 -14.03
CA LYS A 376 -12.38 -28.32 -12.60
C LYS A 376 -10.90 -28.47 -12.24
N VAL A 377 -10.20 -29.43 -12.86
CA VAL A 377 -8.75 -29.60 -12.66
C VAL A 377 -7.97 -28.39 -13.16
N LEU A 378 -8.34 -27.84 -14.32
CA LEU A 378 -7.70 -26.63 -14.87
C LEU A 378 -7.92 -25.42 -13.96
N VAL A 379 -9.15 -25.21 -13.46
CA VAL A 379 -9.48 -24.11 -12.54
C VAL A 379 -8.67 -24.22 -11.25
N ARG A 380 -8.66 -25.40 -10.62
CA ARG A 380 -7.92 -25.64 -9.37
C ARG A 380 -6.43 -25.33 -9.54
N ARG A 381 -5.83 -25.87 -10.61
CA ARG A 381 -4.42 -25.63 -10.92
C ARG A 381 -4.12 -24.14 -11.09
N GLN A 382 -4.95 -23.41 -11.84
CA GLN A 382 -4.76 -21.97 -12.04
C GLN A 382 -4.83 -21.19 -10.73
N LEU A 383 -5.84 -21.47 -9.89
CA LEU A 383 -6.02 -20.79 -8.61
C LEU A 383 -4.91 -21.14 -7.61
N ASP A 384 -4.41 -22.38 -7.62
CA ASP A 384 -3.26 -22.80 -6.79
C ASP A 384 -1.98 -22.08 -7.21
N ASP A 385 -1.69 -22.01 -8.52
CA ASP A 385 -0.53 -21.30 -9.07
C ASP A 385 -0.58 -19.81 -8.71
N VAL A 386 -1.75 -19.18 -8.83
CA VAL A 386 -1.98 -17.79 -8.43
C VAL A 386 -1.79 -17.60 -6.92
N THR A 387 -2.38 -18.47 -6.08
CA THR A 387 -2.24 -18.41 -4.63
C THR A 387 -0.77 -18.45 -4.22
N PHE A 388 0.00 -19.34 -4.85
CA PHE A 388 1.42 -19.50 -4.58
C PHE A 388 2.24 -18.26 -4.98
N GLN A 389 2.07 -17.77 -6.22
CA GLN A 389 2.85 -16.64 -6.73
C GLN A 389 2.52 -15.33 -6.02
N VAL A 390 1.23 -15.01 -5.89
CA VAL A 390 0.77 -13.76 -5.26
C VAL A 390 1.08 -13.78 -3.77
N GLY A 391 0.82 -14.90 -3.08
CA GLY A 391 1.14 -15.04 -1.66
C GLY A 391 2.62 -14.80 -1.37
N LYS A 392 3.52 -15.33 -2.22
CA LYS A 392 4.96 -15.04 -2.12
C LYS A 392 5.27 -13.56 -2.31
N GLN A 393 4.76 -12.94 -3.38
CA GLN A 393 5.05 -11.53 -3.68
C GLN A 393 4.58 -10.60 -2.57
N LEU A 394 3.39 -10.80 -2.04
CA LEU A 394 2.87 -9.98 -0.95
C LEU A 394 3.70 -10.14 0.33
N LYS A 395 4.08 -11.38 0.67
CA LYS A 395 4.96 -11.66 1.81
C LYS A 395 6.33 -11.01 1.69
N ASP A 396 6.96 -11.09 0.51
CA ASP A 396 8.25 -10.47 0.26
C ASP A 396 8.16 -8.94 0.35
N ARG A 397 7.03 -8.33 -0.05
CA ARG A 397 6.76 -6.89 0.12
C ARG A 397 6.60 -6.49 1.58
N LEU A 398 5.81 -7.23 2.36
CA LEU A 398 5.66 -6.95 3.80
C LEU A 398 7.00 -7.05 4.53
N ARG A 399 7.89 -7.97 4.12
CA ARG A 399 9.26 -8.05 4.64
C ARG A 399 10.16 -6.87 4.22
N LEU A 400 9.92 -6.25 3.07
CA LEU A 400 10.60 -5.02 2.68
C LEU A 400 10.10 -3.85 3.54
N VAL A 401 8.79 -3.73 3.73
CA VAL A 401 8.18 -2.72 4.61
C VAL A 401 8.71 -2.88 6.04
N GLN A 402 8.71 -4.09 6.59
CA GLN A 402 9.27 -4.38 7.92
C GLN A 402 10.72 -3.93 8.06
N ARG A 403 11.57 -4.25 7.06
CA ARG A 403 12.97 -3.84 7.07
C ARG A 403 13.10 -2.33 7.00
N SER A 404 12.38 -1.68 6.10
CA SER A 404 12.40 -0.22 5.96
C SER A 404 11.99 0.49 7.25
N ILE A 405 10.90 0.06 7.89
CA ILE A 405 10.43 0.65 9.16
C ILE A 405 11.45 0.40 10.27
N ARG A 406 11.97 -0.83 10.39
CA ARG A 406 12.97 -1.17 11.40
C ARG A 406 14.25 -0.35 11.24
N ASP A 407 14.77 -0.28 10.02
CA ASP A 407 16.02 0.40 9.73
C ASP A 407 15.87 1.90 10.00
N HIS A 408 14.75 2.51 9.58
CA HIS A 408 14.43 3.91 9.84
C HIS A 408 14.40 4.25 11.35
N PHE A 409 13.61 3.53 12.15
CA PHE A 409 13.50 3.83 13.58
C PHE A 409 14.75 3.44 14.37
N THR A 410 15.49 2.40 13.94
CA THR A 410 16.81 2.09 14.51
C THR A 410 17.80 3.22 14.25
N GLU A 411 17.82 3.76 13.04
CA GLU A 411 18.71 4.86 12.64
C GLU A 411 18.44 6.12 13.47
N ILE A 412 17.16 6.51 13.62
CA ILE A 412 16.75 7.65 14.45
C ILE A 412 17.20 7.45 15.91
N ALA A 413 16.96 6.27 16.49
CA ALA A 413 17.38 5.98 17.86
C ALA A 413 18.90 6.03 18.04
N ASP A 414 19.67 5.50 17.09
CA ASP A 414 21.13 5.54 17.12
C ASP A 414 21.67 6.98 16.93
N GLU A 415 21.01 7.81 16.13
CA GLU A 415 21.36 9.23 15.94
C GLU A 415 21.15 10.03 17.24
N HIS A 416 19.98 9.90 17.88
CA HIS A 416 19.71 10.58 19.16
C HIS A 416 20.69 10.17 20.26
N HIS A 417 21.02 8.88 20.38
CA HIS A 417 22.01 8.42 21.34
C HIS A 417 23.41 8.98 21.05
N ARG A 418 23.82 9.01 19.78
CA ARG A 418 25.11 9.58 19.38
C ARG A 418 25.19 11.07 19.71
N SER A 419 24.12 11.82 19.43
CA SER A 419 24.01 13.25 19.74
C SER A 419 24.17 13.55 21.25
N LEU A 420 23.55 12.74 22.11
CA LEU A 420 23.72 12.84 23.56
C LEU A 420 25.15 12.51 24.01
N ALA A 421 25.73 11.43 23.50
CA ALA A 421 27.10 11.03 23.84
C ALA A 421 28.14 12.08 23.41
N ASP A 422 27.99 12.64 22.21
CA ASP A 422 28.85 13.69 21.69
C ASP A 422 28.71 14.98 22.51
N SER A 423 27.50 15.31 22.95
CA SER A 423 27.24 16.47 23.83
C SER A 423 27.89 16.32 25.20
N VAL A 424 27.81 15.14 25.82
CA VAL A 424 28.52 14.82 27.08
C VAL A 424 30.04 14.95 26.90
N ALA A 425 30.59 14.34 25.85
CA ALA A 425 32.03 14.35 25.58
C ALA A 425 32.55 15.77 25.30
N ALA A 426 31.79 16.58 24.56
CA ALA A 426 32.10 17.97 24.31
C ALA A 426 32.11 18.81 25.60
N ALA A 427 31.10 18.65 26.46
CA ALA A 427 31.03 19.34 27.74
C ALA A 427 32.18 18.95 28.70
N GLN A 428 32.54 17.65 28.76
CA GLN A 428 33.68 17.16 29.55
C GLN A 428 35.01 17.71 29.04
N LYS A 429 35.26 17.64 27.73
CA LYS A 429 36.48 18.18 27.12
C LYS A 429 36.61 19.69 27.33
N ALA A 430 35.51 20.42 27.24
CA ALA A 430 35.49 21.86 27.52
C ALA A 430 35.86 22.18 28.98
N ALA A 431 35.44 21.34 29.93
CA ALA A 431 35.81 21.49 31.35
C ALA A 431 37.32 21.28 31.58
N GLU A 432 37.96 20.40 30.80
CA GLU A 432 39.39 20.09 30.90
C GLU A 432 40.28 21.08 30.15
N THR A 433 39.74 21.78 29.14
CA THR A 433 40.51 22.69 28.28
C THR A 433 40.81 24.00 29.01
N TYR A 434 42.10 24.21 29.29
CA TYR A 434 42.62 25.34 30.08
C TYR A 434 42.41 26.73 29.44
N ALA A 435 42.35 27.75 30.30
CA ALA A 435 41.98 29.15 30.06
C ALA A 435 42.68 29.93 28.93
N LEU A 436 43.76 29.41 28.33
CA LEU A 436 44.56 30.11 27.31
C LEU A 436 43.94 30.07 25.90
N GLU A 437 43.15 29.05 25.57
CA GLU A 437 42.50 28.91 24.25
C GLU A 437 40.98 29.11 24.28
N LYS A 438 40.41 29.30 25.48
CA LYS A 438 38.97 29.46 25.73
C LYS A 438 38.34 30.52 24.82
N ASP A 439 38.92 31.72 24.76
CA ASP A 439 38.33 32.83 24.01
C ASP A 439 38.36 32.59 22.49
N ALA A 440 39.38 31.89 21.98
CA ALA A 440 39.45 31.50 20.59
C ALA A 440 38.38 30.44 20.27
N ARG A 441 38.27 29.41 21.10
CA ARG A 441 37.28 28.34 20.92
C ARG A 441 35.84 28.85 21.02
N ILE A 442 35.54 29.76 21.96
CA ILE A 442 34.22 30.41 22.07
C ILE A 442 33.88 31.15 20.78
N ARG A 443 34.83 31.88 20.18
CA ARG A 443 34.59 32.57 18.91
C ARG A 443 34.30 31.61 17.77
N ASP A 444 35.04 30.49 17.69
CA ASP A 444 34.84 29.47 16.67
C ASP A 444 33.47 28.78 16.82
N ILE A 445 33.09 28.37 18.04
CA ILE A 445 31.78 27.75 18.31
C ILE A 445 30.65 28.72 17.95
N LYS A 446 30.76 30.01 18.30
CA LYS A 446 29.75 31.02 17.91
C LYS A 446 29.66 31.19 16.39
N ALA A 447 30.78 31.08 15.67
CA ALA A 447 30.78 31.13 14.21
C ALA A 447 30.14 29.89 13.59
N GLU A 448 30.40 28.69 14.12
CA GLU A 448 29.77 27.44 13.68
C GLU A 448 28.28 27.42 13.99
N LEU A 449 27.85 27.83 15.20
CA LEU A 449 26.44 27.97 15.56
C LEU A 449 25.70 28.89 14.58
N LYS A 450 26.32 30.00 14.17
CA LYS A 450 25.73 30.90 13.17
C LYS A 450 25.49 30.20 11.82
N LYS A 451 26.39 29.30 11.40
CA LYS A 451 26.21 28.50 10.17
C LYS A 451 25.11 27.46 10.34
N VAL A 452 25.09 26.75 11.48
CA VAL A 452 24.03 25.78 11.81
C VAL A 452 22.65 26.45 11.83
N ASP A 453 22.53 27.63 12.46
CA ASP A 453 21.29 28.41 12.48
C ASP A 453 20.89 28.95 11.09
N ALA A 454 21.85 29.20 10.20
CA ALA A 454 21.54 29.56 8.82
C ALA A 454 20.97 28.36 8.05
N LEU A 455 21.55 27.16 8.23
CA LEU A 455 21.04 25.92 7.63
C LEU A 455 19.66 25.55 8.17
N HIS A 456 19.45 25.67 9.48
CA HIS A 456 18.16 25.41 10.13
C HIS A 456 17.05 26.32 9.55
N ARG A 457 17.32 27.62 9.44
CA ARG A 457 16.38 28.57 8.83
C ARG A 457 16.14 28.31 7.34
N ALA A 458 17.16 27.89 6.60
CA ALA A 458 16.99 27.50 5.20
C ALA A 458 16.06 26.28 5.08
N ALA A 459 16.19 25.30 5.99
CA ALA A 459 15.29 24.16 6.03
C ALA A 459 13.85 24.56 6.39
N GLU A 460 13.65 25.47 7.35
CA GLU A 460 12.33 26.02 7.68
C GLU A 460 11.70 26.75 6.48
N ALA A 461 12.50 27.51 5.72
CA ALA A 461 12.03 28.20 4.52
C ALA A 461 11.57 27.20 3.44
N VAL A 462 12.31 26.11 3.22
CA VAL A 462 11.90 25.05 2.28
C VAL A 462 10.60 24.39 2.74
N ALA A 463 10.43 24.09 4.03
CA ALA A 463 9.17 23.55 4.55
C ALA A 463 8.00 24.53 4.37
N ALA A 464 8.24 25.84 4.56
CA ALA A 464 7.23 26.88 4.37
C ALA A 464 6.85 27.05 2.90
N GLU A 465 7.82 27.05 1.98
CA GLU A 465 7.59 27.10 0.53
C GLU A 465 6.77 25.90 0.04
N VAL A 466 7.12 24.69 0.50
CA VAL A 466 6.36 23.48 0.14
C VAL A 466 4.94 23.51 0.69
N SER A 467 4.75 23.99 1.92
CA SER A 467 3.42 24.12 2.54
C SER A 467 2.56 25.19 1.85
N ALA A 468 3.16 26.32 1.45
CA ALA A 468 2.49 27.38 0.71
C ALA A 468 2.08 26.92 -0.70
N ALA A 469 2.94 26.18 -1.40
CA ALA A 469 2.63 25.60 -2.70
C ALA A 469 1.48 24.58 -2.65
N GLY A 470 1.38 23.79 -1.57
CA GLY A 470 0.26 22.85 -1.35
C GLY A 470 -1.09 23.54 -1.09
N THR A 471 -1.08 24.80 -0.64
CA THR A 471 -2.31 25.57 -0.38
C THR A 471 -2.82 26.32 -1.63
N MET A 472 -2.00 26.37 -2.71
CA MET A 472 -2.28 27.15 -3.92
C MET A 472 -2.70 26.34 -5.17
N ALA A 473 -2.89 25.02 -5.07
CA ALA A 473 -3.53 24.25 -6.15
C ALA A 473 -5.08 24.32 -6.04
N PRO A 474 -5.82 24.62 -7.13
CA PRO A 474 -6.94 25.55 -7.02
C PRO A 474 -8.32 24.89 -6.91
N ALA A 475 -9.20 25.59 -6.19
CA ALA A 475 -10.62 25.68 -6.53
C ALA A 475 -10.75 26.16 -7.99
N GLY A 476 -10.82 25.20 -8.92
CA GLY A 476 -10.94 25.42 -10.36
C GLY A 476 -12.21 24.81 -10.93
N GLY A 477 -13.34 24.95 -10.23
CA GLY A 477 -14.65 24.70 -10.82
C GLY A 477 -14.98 25.80 -11.82
N VAL A 478 -14.73 25.53 -13.10
CA VAL A 478 -15.28 26.35 -14.18
C VAL A 478 -16.73 25.96 -14.37
N ARG A 479 -17.59 26.98 -14.34
CA ARG A 479 -19.04 26.93 -14.56
C ARG A 479 -19.44 26.31 -15.89
#